data_AF-A0AAN6GX53-F1
#
_entry.id   AF-A0AAN6GX53-F1
#
_cell.length_a   1.000
_cell.length_b   1.000
_cell.length_c   1.000
_cell.angle_alpha   90.00
_cell.angle_beta   90.00
_cell.angle_gamma   90.00
#
_symmetry.space_group_name_H-M   'P 1'
#
loop_
_entity.id
_entity.type
_entity.pdbx_description
1 polymer ?
#
loop_
_entity_poly.entity_id
_entity_poly.type
_entity_poly.pdbx_seq_one_letter_code
_entity_poly.pdbx_strand_id
1 'polypeptide(L)'
;MSDAKMAVETGVDGVDVVIGTSSHLMEHSHGKDMTYIKETAIEVIEYVKSQGKEIRFSSEDSFRSNLVDLLSLYQAVDKIGVNRVGIADTVGCATPRQVFDLVRTLRGVVSCDIETHFHNDTGCAIANAYCALEAGATHIDTSVIGIGERNGITPLGGLMARMIVADRDYVKSKYRLEKLKDIEDLVAEAVEINIPFNNPITGFCAFTHKAGIHAKAILNNPSTYEIITPSDF
;
A
#
# COMPACT_ATOMS: atom_id res chain seq x y z
N MET A 1 -3.83 -16.62 -17.87
CA MET A 1 -3.39 -18.02 -17.61
C MET A 1 -1.90 -18.23 -17.88
N SER A 2 -1.36 -17.84 -19.05
CA SER A 2 0.08 -17.90 -19.36
C SER A 2 0.95 -17.29 -18.26
N ASP A 3 0.60 -16.09 -17.82
CA ASP A 3 1.32 -15.29 -16.84
C ASP A 3 1.36 -15.99 -15.47
N ALA A 4 0.25 -16.57 -15.05
CA ALA A 4 0.16 -17.34 -13.82
C ALA A 4 1.03 -18.59 -13.86
N LYS A 5 1.09 -19.30 -15.00
CA LYS A 5 1.98 -20.47 -15.17
C LYS A 5 3.44 -20.07 -15.04
N MET A 6 3.86 -19.05 -15.78
CA MET A 6 5.23 -18.55 -15.71
C MET A 6 5.59 -18.09 -14.28
N ALA A 7 4.69 -17.37 -13.61
CA ALA A 7 4.90 -16.93 -12.24
C ALA A 7 5.10 -18.12 -11.29
N VAL A 8 4.26 -19.15 -11.37
CA VAL A 8 4.41 -20.36 -10.56
C VAL A 8 5.73 -21.08 -10.87
N GLU A 9 6.13 -21.16 -12.14
CA GLU A 9 7.37 -21.80 -12.58
C GLU A 9 8.64 -21.12 -12.02
N THR A 10 8.61 -19.82 -11.72
CA THR A 10 9.76 -19.15 -11.08
C THR A 10 9.91 -19.52 -9.60
N GLY A 11 8.89 -20.14 -8.99
CA GLY A 11 8.93 -20.62 -7.61
C GLY A 11 8.38 -19.64 -6.57
N VAL A 12 7.72 -18.55 -6.97
CA VAL A 12 7.10 -17.57 -6.05
C VAL A 12 6.21 -18.22 -5.00
N ASP A 13 6.08 -17.61 -3.83
CA ASP A 13 5.17 -18.09 -2.76
C ASP A 13 3.70 -17.75 -3.04
N GLY A 14 3.46 -16.67 -3.80
CA GLY A 14 2.12 -16.23 -4.16
C GLY A 14 2.10 -15.42 -5.45
N VAL A 15 0.89 -15.26 -6.00
CA VAL A 15 0.64 -14.45 -7.20
C VAL A 15 -0.39 -13.37 -6.88
N ASP A 16 -0.01 -12.13 -7.16
CA ASP A 16 -0.86 -10.97 -6.97
C ASP A 16 -1.48 -10.53 -8.31
N VAL A 17 -2.71 -10.95 -8.57
CA VAL A 17 -3.40 -10.73 -9.85
C VAL A 17 -4.19 -9.43 -9.83
N VAL A 18 -4.16 -8.69 -10.93
CA VAL A 18 -4.95 -7.47 -11.14
C VAL A 18 -5.89 -7.66 -12.33
N ILE A 19 -7.12 -7.18 -12.19
CA ILE A 19 -8.07 -7.02 -13.29
C ILE A 19 -8.64 -5.60 -13.27
N GLY A 20 -8.71 -4.94 -14.42
CA GLY A 20 -9.33 -3.62 -14.55
C GLY A 20 -10.86 -3.68 -14.42
N THR A 21 -11.44 -2.90 -13.49
CA THR A 21 -12.89 -2.93 -13.21
C THR A 21 -13.62 -1.59 -13.37
N SER A 22 -12.91 -0.47 -13.61
CA SER A 22 -13.60 0.81 -13.77
C SER A 22 -14.32 0.89 -15.10
N SER A 23 -15.46 1.58 -15.17
CA SER A 23 -16.25 1.72 -16.41
C SER A 23 -15.42 2.30 -17.55
N HIS A 24 -14.54 3.25 -17.24
CA HIS A 24 -13.58 3.79 -18.21
C HIS A 24 -12.61 2.72 -18.74
N LEU A 25 -12.05 1.87 -17.88
CA LEU A 25 -11.18 0.76 -18.30
C LEU A 25 -11.96 -0.34 -19.03
N MET A 26 -13.19 -0.62 -18.63
CA MET A 26 -14.04 -1.59 -19.32
C MET A 26 -14.43 -1.11 -20.72
N GLU A 27 -14.79 0.16 -20.87
CA GLU A 27 -15.14 0.77 -22.17
C GLU A 27 -13.93 0.94 -23.09
N HIS A 28 -12.76 1.32 -22.56
CA HIS A 28 -11.60 1.73 -23.38
C HIS A 28 -10.44 0.74 -23.40
N SER A 29 -10.32 -0.16 -22.42
CA SER A 29 -9.19 -1.08 -22.27
C SER A 29 -9.56 -2.54 -22.52
N HIS A 30 -10.80 -2.96 -22.20
CA HIS A 30 -11.13 -4.40 -22.19
C HIS A 30 -12.38 -4.85 -22.95
N GLY A 31 -13.36 -4.01 -23.28
CA GLY A 31 -14.50 -4.35 -24.15
C GLY A 31 -15.25 -5.65 -23.79
N LYS A 32 -15.10 -6.14 -22.55
CA LYS A 32 -15.49 -7.47 -22.10
C LYS A 32 -16.55 -7.35 -21.02
N ASP A 33 -17.58 -8.18 -21.12
CA ASP A 33 -18.65 -8.28 -20.13
C ASP A 33 -18.12 -8.79 -18.77
N MET A 34 -18.73 -8.36 -17.66
CA MET A 34 -18.38 -8.74 -16.29
C MET A 34 -18.42 -10.26 -16.08
N THR A 35 -19.29 -10.95 -16.82
CA THR A 35 -19.39 -12.41 -16.80
C THR A 35 -18.07 -13.06 -17.25
N TYR A 36 -17.52 -12.60 -18.37
CA TYR A 36 -16.26 -13.11 -18.92
C TYR A 36 -15.07 -12.83 -17.99
N ILE A 37 -15.05 -11.64 -17.37
CA ILE A 37 -14.02 -11.28 -16.39
C ILE A 37 -14.03 -12.26 -15.22
N LYS A 38 -15.22 -12.59 -14.70
CA LYS A 38 -15.37 -13.55 -13.59
C LYS A 38 -14.90 -14.94 -13.97
N GLU A 39 -15.29 -15.46 -15.13
CA GLU A 39 -14.87 -16.80 -15.60
C GLU A 39 -13.35 -16.89 -15.74
N THR A 40 -12.72 -15.88 -16.36
CA THR A 40 -11.26 -15.84 -16.54
C THR A 40 -10.54 -15.73 -15.20
N ALA A 41 -11.06 -14.93 -14.27
CA ALA A 41 -10.51 -14.79 -12.93
C ALA A 41 -10.56 -16.12 -12.16
N ILE A 42 -11.69 -16.81 -12.21
CA ILE A 42 -11.90 -18.11 -11.55
C ILE A 42 -10.86 -19.12 -12.03
N GLU A 43 -10.68 -19.27 -13.34
CA GLU A 43 -9.74 -20.24 -13.90
C GLU A 43 -8.31 -20.01 -13.39
N VAL A 44 -7.86 -18.74 -13.37
CA VAL A 44 -6.53 -18.37 -12.88
C VAL A 44 -6.39 -18.62 -11.37
N ILE A 45 -7.40 -18.25 -10.58
CA ILE A 45 -7.41 -18.46 -9.13
C ILE A 45 -7.33 -19.95 -8.80
N GLU A 46 -8.15 -20.77 -9.44
CA GLU A 46 -8.17 -22.22 -9.23
C GLU A 46 -6.84 -22.87 -9.62
N TYR A 47 -6.26 -22.44 -10.75
CA TYR A 47 -4.95 -22.91 -11.16
C TYR A 47 -3.88 -22.60 -10.10
N VAL A 48 -3.73 -21.33 -9.70
CA VAL A 48 -2.70 -20.93 -8.73
C VAL A 48 -2.87 -21.67 -7.39
N LYS A 49 -4.11 -21.82 -6.93
CA LYS A 49 -4.44 -22.61 -5.73
C LYS A 49 -4.08 -24.08 -5.87
N SER A 50 -4.33 -24.69 -7.04
CA SER A 50 -3.98 -26.09 -7.31
C SER A 50 -2.47 -26.36 -7.24
N GLN A 51 -1.66 -25.31 -7.44
CA GLN A 51 -0.20 -25.35 -7.30
C GLN A 51 0.27 -25.08 -5.87
N GLY A 52 -0.64 -24.90 -4.91
CA GLY A 52 -0.33 -24.64 -3.51
C GLY A 52 0.28 -23.27 -3.24
N LYS A 53 0.03 -22.29 -4.11
CA LYS A 53 0.54 -20.92 -3.98
C LYS A 53 -0.52 -19.98 -3.42
N GLU A 54 -0.10 -18.92 -2.74
CA GLU A 54 -1.02 -17.86 -2.34
C GLU A 54 -1.57 -17.11 -3.55
N ILE A 55 -2.78 -16.60 -3.44
CA ILE A 55 -3.42 -15.81 -4.48
C ILE A 55 -4.08 -14.58 -3.87
N ARG A 56 -3.71 -13.42 -4.39
CA ARG A 56 -4.39 -12.15 -4.15
C ARG A 56 -5.09 -11.69 -5.40
N PHE A 57 -6.31 -11.18 -5.26
CA PHE A 57 -7.07 -10.61 -6.36
C PHE A 57 -7.34 -9.12 -6.13
N SER A 58 -6.92 -8.26 -7.07
CA SER A 58 -7.19 -6.83 -7.00
C SER A 58 -7.98 -6.32 -8.18
N SER A 59 -8.79 -5.30 -7.91
CA SER A 59 -9.36 -4.45 -8.93
C SER A 59 -8.50 -3.21 -9.17
N GLU A 60 -8.26 -2.85 -10.41
CA GLU A 60 -7.67 -1.55 -10.75
C GLU A 60 -8.69 -0.40 -10.57
N ASP A 61 -8.23 0.78 -10.15
CA ASP A 61 -9.02 2.01 -10.11
C ASP A 61 -10.29 1.89 -9.25
N SER A 62 -10.11 1.39 -8.03
CA SER A 62 -11.20 0.99 -7.14
C SER A 62 -12.06 2.18 -6.71
N PHE A 63 -11.44 3.35 -6.50
CA PHE A 63 -12.10 4.55 -5.98
C PHE A 63 -12.91 5.33 -7.03
N ARG A 64 -12.81 4.96 -8.31
CA ARG A 64 -13.64 5.48 -9.39
C ARG A 64 -14.55 4.42 -10.00
N SER A 65 -14.53 3.20 -9.46
CA SER A 65 -15.41 2.11 -9.88
C SER A 65 -16.80 2.23 -9.24
N ASN A 66 -17.82 1.63 -9.86
CA ASN A 66 -19.13 1.52 -9.24
C ASN A 66 -19.03 0.63 -7.98
N LEU A 67 -19.45 1.16 -6.84
CA LEU A 67 -19.31 0.47 -5.55
C LEU A 67 -20.06 -0.87 -5.52
N VAL A 68 -21.22 -0.98 -6.16
CA VAL A 68 -22.01 -2.22 -6.17
C VAL A 68 -21.28 -3.30 -6.96
N ASP A 69 -20.75 -2.96 -8.13
CA ASP A 69 -20.01 -3.91 -8.97
C ASP A 69 -18.71 -4.35 -8.31
N LEU A 70 -17.98 -3.41 -7.72
CA LEU A 70 -16.74 -3.66 -6.99
C LEU A 70 -16.94 -4.63 -5.83
N LEU A 71 -17.89 -4.34 -4.93
CA LEU A 71 -18.17 -5.19 -3.78
C LEU A 71 -18.73 -6.56 -4.18
N SER A 72 -19.56 -6.61 -5.22
CA SER A 72 -20.09 -7.87 -5.75
C SER A 72 -19.00 -8.76 -6.34
N LEU A 73 -18.01 -8.16 -7.01
CA LEU A 73 -16.83 -8.87 -7.51
C LEU A 73 -16.00 -9.44 -6.35
N TYR A 74 -15.66 -8.63 -5.36
CA TYR A 74 -14.88 -9.11 -4.21
C TYR A 74 -15.61 -10.18 -3.41
N GLN A 75 -16.92 -10.07 -3.23
CA GLN A 75 -17.71 -11.11 -2.56
C GLN A 75 -17.68 -12.43 -3.34
N ALA A 76 -17.73 -12.39 -4.68
CA ALA A 76 -17.62 -13.58 -5.50
C ALA A 76 -16.24 -14.23 -5.39
N VAL A 77 -15.19 -13.40 -5.41
CA VAL A 77 -13.79 -13.84 -5.28
C VAL A 77 -13.48 -14.42 -3.90
N ASP A 78 -14.00 -13.81 -2.83
CA ASP A 78 -13.88 -14.35 -1.45
C ASP A 78 -14.54 -15.73 -1.33
N LYS A 79 -15.71 -15.94 -1.96
CA LYS A 79 -16.39 -17.25 -1.98
C LYS A 79 -15.60 -18.34 -2.70
N ILE A 80 -14.79 -17.99 -3.69
CA ILE A 80 -13.87 -18.93 -4.38
C ILE A 80 -12.67 -19.27 -3.47
N GLY A 81 -12.39 -18.42 -2.48
CA GLY A 81 -11.41 -18.63 -1.43
C GLY A 81 -10.00 -18.21 -1.85
N VAL A 82 -9.82 -16.92 -2.11
CA VAL A 82 -8.49 -16.30 -2.24
C VAL A 82 -7.89 -16.02 -0.85
N ASN A 83 -6.57 -15.85 -0.78
CA ASN A 83 -5.90 -15.46 0.46
C ASN A 83 -6.17 -13.98 0.79
N ARG A 84 -6.18 -13.14 -0.25
CA ARG A 84 -6.32 -11.69 -0.13
C ARG A 84 -7.16 -11.11 -1.26
N VAL A 85 -7.86 -10.02 -0.95
CA VAL A 85 -8.36 -9.07 -1.96
C VAL A 85 -7.60 -7.75 -1.84
N GLY A 86 -7.42 -7.02 -2.94
CA GLY A 86 -6.66 -5.77 -2.92
C GLY A 86 -7.35 -4.58 -3.60
N ILE A 87 -7.44 -3.46 -2.90
CA ILE A 87 -7.97 -2.18 -3.42
C ILE A 87 -6.81 -1.30 -3.88
N ALA A 88 -6.96 -0.66 -5.05
CA ALA A 88 -5.98 0.29 -5.57
C ALA A 88 -6.59 1.69 -5.83
N ASP A 89 -5.97 2.73 -5.27
CA ASP A 89 -6.12 4.12 -5.72
C ASP A 89 -5.09 4.41 -6.82
N THR A 90 -5.37 3.89 -8.01
CA THR A 90 -4.44 3.92 -9.16
C THR A 90 -4.05 5.33 -9.58
N VAL A 91 -4.94 6.31 -9.40
CA VAL A 91 -4.76 7.69 -9.85
C VAL A 91 -4.40 8.67 -8.73
N GLY A 92 -4.35 8.22 -7.47
CA GLY A 92 -3.98 9.05 -6.32
C GLY A 92 -5.03 10.11 -5.97
N CYS A 93 -6.33 9.82 -6.17
CA CYS A 93 -7.43 10.76 -5.92
C CYS A 93 -8.18 10.51 -4.61
N ALA A 94 -7.98 9.36 -3.97
CA ALA A 94 -8.75 8.98 -2.79
C ALA A 94 -8.36 9.83 -1.58
N THR A 95 -9.37 10.28 -0.85
CA THR A 95 -9.16 10.96 0.44
C THR A 95 -9.17 9.96 1.60
N PRO A 96 -8.50 10.25 2.74
CA PRO A 96 -8.38 9.28 3.83
C PRO A 96 -9.73 8.79 4.38
N ARG A 97 -10.75 9.67 4.44
CA ARG A 97 -12.10 9.29 4.86
C ARG A 97 -12.80 8.35 3.88
N GLN A 98 -12.65 8.60 2.58
CA GLN A 98 -13.18 7.68 1.56
C GLN A 98 -12.51 6.31 1.64
N VAL A 99 -11.20 6.28 1.90
CA VAL A 99 -10.45 5.04 2.12
C VAL A 99 -10.98 4.29 3.33
N PHE A 100 -11.13 4.96 4.47
CA PHE A 100 -11.69 4.34 5.68
C PHE A 100 -13.07 3.73 5.41
N ASP A 101 -13.99 4.50 4.83
CA ASP A 101 -15.36 4.05 4.58
C ASP A 101 -15.40 2.85 3.62
N LEU A 102 -14.62 2.87 2.54
CA LEU A 102 -14.56 1.79 1.56
C LEU A 102 -13.95 0.51 2.17
N VAL A 103 -12.80 0.61 2.83
CA VAL A 103 -12.13 -0.55 3.43
C VAL A 103 -12.98 -1.14 4.55
N ARG A 104 -13.62 -0.32 5.38
CA ARG A 104 -14.51 -0.79 6.45
C ARG A 104 -15.73 -1.52 5.89
N THR A 105 -16.26 -1.05 4.76
CA THR A 105 -17.35 -1.71 4.04
C THR A 105 -16.87 -3.04 3.47
N LEU A 106 -15.74 -3.05 2.75
CA LEU A 106 -15.16 -4.27 2.19
C LEU A 106 -14.89 -5.31 3.27
N ARG A 107 -14.36 -4.90 4.42
CA ARG A 107 -14.11 -5.79 5.56
C ARG A 107 -15.36 -6.51 6.07
N GLY A 108 -16.54 -5.90 5.91
CA GLY A 108 -17.82 -6.54 6.22
C GLY A 108 -18.39 -7.44 5.11
N VAL A 109 -17.82 -7.37 3.90
CA VAL A 109 -18.26 -8.13 2.71
C VAL A 109 -17.42 -9.39 2.49
N VAL A 110 -16.12 -9.33 2.78
CA VAL A 110 -15.19 -10.45 2.60
C VAL A 110 -14.69 -10.99 3.94
N SER A 111 -14.21 -12.22 3.94
CA SER A 111 -13.61 -12.88 5.12
C SER A 111 -12.09 -13.04 5.01
N CYS A 112 -11.53 -13.09 3.81
CA CYS A 112 -10.08 -13.10 3.55
C CYS A 112 -9.38 -11.79 3.95
N ASP A 113 -8.06 -11.75 3.84
CA ASP A 113 -7.26 -10.58 4.15
C ASP A 113 -7.46 -9.45 3.11
N ILE A 114 -7.18 -8.21 3.51
CA ILE A 114 -7.33 -7.03 2.65
C ILE A 114 -5.97 -6.34 2.49
N GLU A 115 -5.60 -6.13 1.24
CA GLU A 115 -4.42 -5.41 0.79
C GLU A 115 -4.82 -4.06 0.19
N THR A 116 -3.97 -3.05 0.34
CA THR A 116 -4.26 -1.73 -0.24
C THR A 116 -3.03 -1.08 -0.87
N HIS A 117 -3.28 -0.41 -1.99
CA HIS A 117 -2.29 0.25 -2.81
C HIS A 117 -2.69 1.70 -3.07
N PHE A 118 -1.86 2.66 -2.70
CA PHE A 118 -2.19 4.09 -2.80
C PHE A 118 -1.11 4.87 -3.53
N HIS A 119 -1.48 5.47 -4.66
CA HIS A 119 -0.65 6.48 -5.31
C HIS A 119 -0.68 7.81 -4.57
N ASN A 120 0.37 8.61 -4.76
CA ASN A 120 0.62 9.81 -3.97
C ASN A 120 0.43 11.13 -4.73
N ASP A 121 -0.25 11.14 -5.87
CA ASP A 121 -0.43 12.32 -6.74
C ASP A 121 -0.91 13.57 -5.98
N THR A 122 -1.75 13.38 -4.97
CA THR A 122 -2.31 14.46 -4.13
C THR A 122 -1.75 14.48 -2.70
N GLY A 123 -0.66 13.76 -2.43
CA GLY A 123 0.03 13.75 -1.14
C GLY A 123 -0.67 12.95 -0.03
N CYS A 124 -1.65 12.11 -0.37
CA CYS A 124 -2.47 11.39 0.61
C CYS A 124 -2.03 9.94 0.89
N ALA A 125 -1.02 9.38 0.22
CA ALA A 125 -0.74 7.93 0.27
C ALA A 125 -0.48 7.40 1.70
N ILE A 126 0.32 8.09 2.51
CA ILE A 126 0.59 7.69 3.90
C ILE A 126 -0.68 7.77 4.77
N ALA A 127 -1.48 8.83 4.60
CA ALA A 127 -2.71 9.01 5.35
C ALA A 127 -3.76 7.97 4.97
N ASN A 128 -3.87 7.67 3.67
CA ASN A 128 -4.73 6.62 3.13
C ASN A 128 -4.32 5.24 3.67
N ALA A 129 -3.03 4.90 3.65
CA ALA A 129 -2.51 3.67 4.23
C ALA A 129 -2.87 3.53 5.72
N TYR A 130 -2.70 4.59 6.50
CA TYR A 130 -3.04 4.56 7.93
C TYR A 130 -4.55 4.39 8.16
N CYS A 131 -5.40 5.13 7.45
CA CYS A 131 -6.85 4.98 7.54
C CYS A 131 -7.34 3.61 7.05
N ALA A 132 -6.67 3.00 6.08
CA ALA A 132 -6.95 1.63 5.65
C ALA A 132 -6.69 0.63 6.78
N LEU A 133 -5.56 0.76 7.49
CA LEU A 133 -5.25 -0.06 8.67
C LEU A 133 -6.32 0.12 9.76
N GLU A 134 -6.72 1.36 10.06
CA GLU A 134 -7.77 1.65 11.05
C GLU A 134 -9.13 1.02 10.66
N ALA A 135 -9.40 0.89 9.36
CA ALA A 135 -10.62 0.29 8.82
C ALA A 135 -10.58 -1.25 8.73
N GLY A 136 -9.43 -1.87 8.97
CA GLY A 136 -9.25 -3.32 8.97
C GLY A 136 -8.52 -3.90 7.76
N ALA A 137 -7.80 -3.07 6.99
CA ALA A 137 -6.79 -3.59 6.06
C ALA A 137 -5.68 -4.31 6.83
N THR A 138 -5.10 -5.31 6.19
CA THR A 138 -4.08 -6.20 6.78
C THR A 138 -2.71 -6.05 6.12
N HIS A 139 -2.69 -5.59 4.87
CA HIS A 139 -1.50 -5.47 4.05
C HIS A 139 -1.49 -4.10 3.36
N ILE A 140 -0.33 -3.44 3.35
CA ILE A 140 -0.13 -2.13 2.73
C ILE A 140 1.03 -2.23 1.75
N ASP A 141 0.80 -1.86 0.50
CA ASP A 141 1.85 -1.73 -0.48
C ASP A 141 2.70 -0.50 -0.17
N THR A 142 4.01 -0.67 -0.21
CA THR A 142 4.98 0.41 -0.04
C THR A 142 6.08 0.32 -1.07
N SER A 143 6.80 1.42 -1.25
CA SER A 143 8.01 1.47 -2.05
C SER A 143 9.10 2.26 -1.32
N VAL A 144 10.36 1.89 -1.51
CA VAL A 144 11.50 2.60 -0.91
C VAL A 144 11.57 4.01 -1.50
N ILE A 145 11.60 5.04 -0.63
CA ILE A 145 11.44 6.47 -1.01
C ILE A 145 10.09 6.76 -1.74
N GLY A 146 9.19 5.78 -1.79
CA GLY A 146 7.89 5.91 -2.45
C GLY A 146 7.95 5.85 -3.97
N ILE A 147 9.05 5.41 -4.59
CA ILE A 147 9.17 5.39 -6.06
C ILE A 147 8.07 4.52 -6.71
N GLY A 148 7.59 4.94 -7.87
CA GLY A 148 6.54 4.26 -8.65
C GLY A 148 6.09 5.14 -9.80
N GLU A 149 4.99 4.78 -10.46
CA GLU A 149 4.41 5.61 -11.52
C GLU A 149 4.15 7.04 -11.04
N ARG A 150 4.46 8.04 -11.87
CA ARG A 150 4.31 9.48 -11.59
C ARG A 150 5.15 9.92 -10.37
N ASN A 151 4.53 10.34 -9.27
CA ASN A 151 5.22 10.64 -8.02
C ASN A 151 5.13 9.48 -7.01
N GLY A 152 4.68 8.31 -7.47
CA GLY A 152 4.82 7.05 -6.78
C GLY A 152 3.69 6.73 -5.79
N ILE A 153 4.03 5.95 -4.78
CA ILE A 153 3.07 5.31 -3.85
C ILE A 153 3.47 5.57 -2.39
N THR A 154 2.81 4.91 -1.43
CA THR A 154 3.16 4.98 0.00
C THR A 154 4.66 4.73 0.21
N PRO A 155 5.45 5.72 0.69
CA PRO A 155 6.86 5.51 0.96
C PRO A 155 7.05 4.63 2.20
N LEU A 156 7.94 3.64 2.11
CA LEU A 156 8.27 2.73 3.20
C LEU A 156 8.68 3.49 4.47
N GLY A 157 9.66 4.40 4.35
CA GLY A 157 10.12 5.22 5.48
C GLY A 157 9.04 6.12 6.06
N GLY A 158 8.20 6.71 5.21
CA GLY A 158 7.05 7.52 5.64
C GLY A 158 5.99 6.71 6.40
N LEU A 159 5.70 5.48 5.96
CA LEU A 159 4.81 4.59 6.70
C LEU A 159 5.42 4.17 8.03
N MET A 160 6.72 3.82 8.07
CA MET A 160 7.41 3.50 9.33
C MET A 160 7.39 4.66 10.32
N ALA A 161 7.60 5.90 9.85
CA ALA A 161 7.49 7.11 10.66
C ALA A 161 6.08 7.28 11.26
N ARG A 162 5.03 6.98 10.49
CA ARG A 162 3.65 7.03 10.98
C ARG A 162 3.36 5.92 12.00
N MET A 163 3.84 4.70 11.73
CA MET A 163 3.55 3.52 12.54
C MET A 163 4.32 3.52 13.87
N ILE A 164 5.57 3.99 13.92
CA ILE A 164 6.32 4.04 15.19
C ILE A 164 5.69 5.00 16.20
N VAL A 165 5.04 6.06 15.72
CA VAL A 165 4.29 6.99 16.59
C VAL A 165 2.98 6.36 17.07
N ALA A 166 2.39 5.43 16.31
CA ALA A 166 1.18 4.72 16.71
C ALA A 166 1.47 3.60 17.72
N ASP A 167 2.50 2.79 17.46
CA ASP A 167 2.97 1.73 18.38
C ASP A 167 4.47 1.50 18.19
N ARG A 168 5.25 2.13 19.06
CA ARG A 168 6.72 2.10 19.00
C ARG A 168 7.29 0.71 19.24
N ASP A 169 6.76 -0.01 20.23
CA ASP A 169 7.32 -1.31 20.63
C ASP A 169 7.03 -2.37 19.58
N TYR A 170 5.82 -2.37 18.99
CA TYR A 170 5.50 -3.25 17.86
C TYR A 170 6.46 -3.02 16.68
N VAL A 171 6.61 -1.77 16.23
CA VAL A 171 7.45 -1.47 15.07
C VAL A 171 8.90 -1.89 15.32
N LYS A 172 9.47 -1.56 16.49
CA LYS A 172 10.84 -1.93 16.85
C LYS A 172 11.05 -3.44 17.00
N SER A 173 10.01 -4.18 17.40
CA SER A 173 10.09 -5.65 17.49
C SER A 173 10.09 -6.35 16.12
N LYS A 174 9.54 -5.68 15.10
CA LYS A 174 9.28 -6.27 13.78
C LYS A 174 10.28 -5.82 12.72
N TYR A 175 10.75 -4.58 12.77
CA TYR A 175 11.58 -3.97 11.73
C TYR A 175 12.94 -3.53 12.25
N ARG A 176 13.96 -3.65 11.40
CA ARG A 176 15.31 -3.12 11.62
C ARG A 176 15.37 -1.67 11.15
N LEU A 177 14.87 -0.77 11.98
CA LEU A 177 14.73 0.65 11.65
C LEU A 177 16.07 1.33 11.35
N GLU A 178 17.15 0.87 11.98
CA GLU A 178 18.52 1.32 11.77
C GLU A 178 19.05 1.07 10.35
N LYS A 179 18.32 0.27 9.56
CA LYS A 179 18.63 -0.02 8.15
C LYS A 179 17.87 0.84 7.16
N LEU A 180 16.97 1.71 7.63
CA LEU A 180 16.13 2.51 6.74
C LEU A 180 16.97 3.44 5.86
N LYS A 181 17.99 4.09 6.42
CA LYS A 181 18.89 4.94 5.63
C LYS A 181 19.67 4.14 4.59
N ASP A 182 20.24 3.00 4.98
CA ASP A 182 21.01 2.14 4.07
C ASP A 182 20.18 1.70 2.84
N ILE A 183 18.91 1.29 3.04
CA ILE A 183 18.05 0.84 1.95
C ILE A 183 17.59 1.98 1.05
N GLU A 184 17.33 3.16 1.62
CA GLU A 184 16.96 4.34 0.84
C GLU A 184 18.15 4.84 0.01
N ASP A 185 19.35 4.92 0.59
CA ASP A 185 20.57 5.30 -0.13
C ASP A 185 20.84 4.31 -1.29
N LEU A 186 20.68 2.99 -1.06
CA LEU A 186 20.84 1.95 -2.10
C LEU A 186 19.88 2.16 -3.28
N VAL A 187 18.60 2.39 -3.00
CA VAL A 187 17.60 2.58 -4.06
C VAL A 187 17.80 3.91 -4.78
N ALA A 188 18.10 4.99 -4.04
CA ALA A 188 18.39 6.29 -4.60
C ALA A 188 19.58 6.25 -5.57
N GLU A 189 20.66 5.53 -5.20
CA GLU A 189 21.81 5.28 -6.07
C GLU A 189 21.43 4.48 -7.31
N ALA A 190 20.69 3.38 -7.15
CA ALA A 190 20.31 2.51 -8.24
C ALA A 190 19.41 3.18 -9.30
N VAL A 191 18.58 4.14 -8.89
CA VAL A 191 17.67 4.87 -9.78
C VAL A 191 18.11 6.31 -10.07
N GLU A 192 19.34 6.67 -9.66
CA GLU A 192 20.00 7.95 -9.92
C GLU A 192 19.20 9.20 -9.47
N ILE A 193 18.59 9.12 -8.28
CA ILE A 193 17.88 10.25 -7.66
C ILE A 193 18.54 10.68 -6.35
N ASN A 194 18.24 11.90 -5.91
CA ASN A 194 18.60 12.36 -4.57
C ASN A 194 17.46 12.11 -3.59
N ILE A 195 17.79 11.73 -2.35
CA ILE A 195 16.82 11.72 -1.25
C ILE A 195 16.37 13.16 -0.99
N PRO A 196 15.06 13.46 -0.97
CA PRO A 196 14.56 14.79 -0.66
C PRO A 196 15.07 15.30 0.70
N PHE A 197 15.45 16.58 0.78
CA PHE A 197 15.97 17.18 2.02
C PHE A 197 14.98 17.09 3.20
N ASN A 198 13.68 16.93 2.90
CA ASN A 198 12.58 16.81 3.83
C ASN A 198 11.95 15.40 3.86
N ASN A 199 12.64 14.38 3.34
CA ASN A 199 12.16 12.99 3.43
C ASN A 199 11.92 12.60 4.90
N PRO A 200 10.80 11.93 5.25
CA PRO A 200 10.58 11.47 6.61
C PRO A 200 11.75 10.61 7.12
N ILE A 201 12.17 10.84 8.37
CA ILE A 201 13.31 10.18 9.04
C ILE A 201 14.69 10.53 8.46
N THR A 202 14.95 10.22 7.19
CA THR A 202 16.31 10.21 6.61
C THR A 202 16.67 11.49 5.87
N GLY A 203 15.68 12.37 5.63
CA GLY A 203 15.91 13.66 5.02
C GLY A 203 16.82 14.54 5.89
N PHE A 204 17.69 15.31 5.25
CA PHE A 204 18.65 16.19 5.92
C PHE A 204 18.03 17.05 7.04
N CYS A 205 16.80 17.53 6.85
CA CYS A 205 16.12 18.40 7.80
C CYS A 205 15.27 17.67 8.86
N ALA A 206 15.10 16.34 8.80
CA ALA A 206 14.10 15.60 9.57
C ALA A 206 14.24 15.76 11.10
N PHE A 207 15.47 15.85 11.61
CA PHE A 207 15.79 16.03 13.03
C PHE A 207 16.54 17.33 13.31
N THR A 208 16.30 18.37 12.49
CA THR A 208 16.95 19.69 12.63
C THR A 208 16.00 20.73 13.19
N HIS A 209 16.51 21.60 14.07
CA HIS A 209 15.71 22.63 14.74
C HIS A 209 16.31 24.02 14.51
N LYS A 210 15.50 24.98 14.02
CA LYS A 210 16.00 26.30 13.60
C LYS A 210 15.53 27.47 14.46
N ALA A 211 14.30 27.46 14.95
CA ALA A 211 13.75 28.58 15.72
C ALA A 211 14.39 28.65 17.12
N GLY A 212 14.87 29.82 17.54
CA GLY A 212 15.55 30.00 18.84
C GLY A 212 14.68 29.61 20.05
N ILE A 213 13.36 29.75 19.94
CA ILE A 213 12.40 29.25 20.94
C ILE A 213 12.37 27.71 21.01
N HIS A 214 12.53 27.01 19.88
CA HIS A 214 12.56 25.55 19.84
C HIS A 214 13.90 25.03 20.38
N ALA A 215 15.02 25.67 20.03
CA ALA A 215 16.34 25.30 20.54
C ALA A 215 16.40 25.35 22.07
N LYS A 216 15.83 26.39 22.70
CA LYS A 216 15.75 26.50 24.16
C LYS A 216 14.87 25.40 24.79
N ALA A 217 13.75 25.05 24.15
CA ALA A 217 12.85 24.01 24.66
C ALA A 217 13.51 22.62 24.60
N ILE A 218 14.22 22.31 23.51
CA ILE A 218 14.87 21.02 23.29
C ILE A 218 16.08 20.82 24.21
N LEU A 219 16.86 21.88 24.45
CA LEU A 219 17.94 21.83 25.45
C LEU A 219 17.44 21.48 26.85
N ASN A 220 16.20 21.82 27.17
CA ASN A 220 15.58 21.47 28.45
C ASN A 220 14.93 20.08 28.42
N ASN A 221 14.20 19.76 27.34
CA ASN A 221 13.61 18.45 27.13
C ASN A 221 13.33 18.22 25.62
N PRO A 222 14.10 17.36 24.93
CA PRO A 222 13.92 17.08 23.51
C PRO A 222 12.51 16.59 23.13
N SER A 223 11.82 15.90 24.04
CA SER A 223 10.46 15.39 23.81
C SER A 223 9.41 16.49 23.60
N THR A 224 9.74 17.77 23.82
CA THR A 224 8.81 18.88 23.55
C THR A 224 8.49 19.04 22.07
N TYR A 225 9.42 18.66 21.19
CA TYR A 225 9.26 18.80 19.73
C TYR A 225 9.69 17.56 18.93
N GLU A 226 10.25 16.54 19.57
CA GLU A 226 10.67 15.29 18.92
C GLU A 226 9.65 14.19 19.17
N ILE A 227 8.66 14.08 18.29
CA ILE A 227 7.67 12.99 18.33
C ILE A 227 8.29 11.63 17.95
N ILE A 228 9.41 11.64 17.23
CA ILE A 228 10.19 10.46 16.87
C ILE A 228 11.57 10.60 17.51
N THR A 229 12.03 9.54 18.18
CA THR A 229 13.37 9.49 18.79
C THR A 229 14.41 9.17 17.71
N PRO A 230 15.39 10.04 17.43
CA PRO A 230 16.38 9.80 16.36
C PRO A 230 17.16 8.50 16.53
N SER A 231 17.48 8.10 17.76
CA SER A 231 18.25 6.88 18.03
C SER A 231 17.48 5.57 17.83
N ASP A 232 16.20 5.63 17.41
CA ASP A 232 15.47 4.45 16.95
C ASP A 232 15.77 4.10 15.48
N PHE A 233 16.39 5.00 14.72
CA PHE A 233 16.61 4.90 13.27
C PHE A 233 18.09 5.08 12.89
#